data_AF-A0A950H8E8-F1
#
_entry.id   AF-A0A950H8E8-F1
#
_cell.length_a   1.000
_cell.length_b   1.000
_cell.length_c   1.000
_cell.angle_alpha   90.00
_cell.angle_beta   90.00
_cell.angle_gamma   90.00
#
_symmetry.space_group_name_H-M   'P 1'
#
loop_
_entity.id
_entity.type
_entity.pdbx_description
1 polymer ?
#
loop_
_entity_poly.entity_id
_entity_poly.type
_entity_poly.pdbx_seq_one_letter_code
_entity_poly.pdbx_strand_id
1 'polypeptide(L)' 'MSTTVMPPETRSSGDYIEAVMNTVKVKNPAEPEFLQAVQEVLDSLRLVLARHPEYRTAKIVERILEPERVIMFRVP' A
#
# COMPACT_ATOMS: atom_id res chain seq x y z
N MET A 1 -2.54 -1.33 -22.59
CA MET A 1 -2.97 -2.49 -21.78
C MET A 1 -2.14 -2.47 -20.50
N SER A 2 -2.70 -1.94 -19.41
CA SER A 2 -1.96 -1.79 -18.15
C SER A 2 -1.81 -3.15 -17.48
N THR A 3 -0.57 -3.65 -17.45
CA THR A 3 -0.17 -4.86 -16.75
C THR A 3 -0.48 -4.69 -15.26
N THR A 4 -1.53 -5.36 -14.79
CA THR A 4 -1.72 -5.59 -13.36
C THR A 4 -0.63 -6.57 -12.93
N VAL A 5 0.45 -6.05 -12.37
CA VAL A 5 1.40 -6.87 -11.61
C VAL A 5 0.66 -7.26 -10.34
N MET A 6 -0.01 -8.41 -10.37
CA MET A 6 -0.40 -9.07 -9.13
C MET A 6 0.90 -9.46 -8.42
N PRO A 7 1.08 -9.15 -7.13
CA PRO A 7 2.17 -9.73 -6.38
C PRO A 7 2.06 -11.26 -6.46
N PRO A 8 3.18 -12.00 -6.40
CA PRO A 8 3.15 -13.45 -6.33
C PRO A 8 2.23 -13.89 -5.18
N GLU A 9 1.71 -15.11 -5.24
CA GLU A 9 0.97 -15.77 -4.15
C GLU A 9 1.87 -15.85 -2.90
N THR A 10 2.00 -14.74 -2.20
CA THR A 10 2.82 -14.53 -1.02
C THR A 10 2.37 -15.46 0.10
N ARG A 11 3.31 -16.22 0.66
CA ARG A 11 3.06 -17.31 1.60
C ARG A 11 2.88 -16.84 3.06
N SER A 12 3.11 -15.56 3.37
CA SER A 12 2.91 -14.98 4.71
C SER A 12 2.45 -13.51 4.67
N SER A 13 1.84 -13.02 5.75
CA SER A 13 1.39 -11.62 5.89
C SER A 13 2.55 -10.61 5.94
N GLY A 14 3.72 -11.01 6.42
CA GLY A 14 4.91 -10.15 6.47
C GLY A 14 5.43 -9.83 5.06
N ASP A 15 5.60 -10.86 4.25
CA ASP A 15 6.02 -10.73 2.86
C ASP A 15 5.03 -9.88 2.02
N TYR A 16 3.74 -9.89 2.35
CA TYR A 16 2.72 -9.09 1.64
C TYR A 16 2.91 -7.60 1.92
N ILE A 17 3.13 -7.24 3.18
CA ILE A 17 3.38 -5.85 3.58
C ILE A 17 4.66 -5.32 2.94
N GLU A 18 5.72 -6.12 2.89
CA GLU A 18 6.96 -5.73 2.22
C GLU A 18 6.75 -5.49 0.72
N ALA A 19 5.99 -6.36 0.04
CA ALA A 19 5.65 -6.19 -1.37
C ALA A 19 4.85 -4.90 -1.62
N VAL A 20 3.86 -4.61 -0.77
CA VAL A 20 3.07 -3.37 -0.85
C VAL A 20 3.99 -2.16 -0.60
N MET A 21 4.80 -2.19 0.46
CA MET A 21 5.67 -1.08 0.81
C MET A 21 6.69 -0.75 -0.29
N ASN A 22 7.29 -1.77 -0.91
CA ASN A 22 8.18 -1.58 -2.05
C ASN A 22 7.48 -0.91 -3.23
N THR A 23 6.22 -1.29 -3.49
CA THR A 23 5.41 -0.67 -4.53
C THR A 23 5.17 0.82 -4.24
N VAL A 24 4.83 1.17 -3.00
CA VAL A 24 4.57 2.56 -2.59
C VAL A 24 5.84 3.42 -2.66
N LYS A 25 6.99 2.88 -2.21
CA LYS A 25 8.29 3.57 -2.30
C LYS A 25 8.69 3.92 -3.73
N VAL A 26 8.45 3.02 -4.67
CA VAL A 26 8.76 3.24 -6.09
C VAL A 26 7.85 4.31 -6.70
N LYS A 27 6.58 4.38 -6.28
CA LYS A 27 5.62 5.37 -6.79
C LYS A 27 5.81 6.77 -6.22
N ASN A 28 6.14 6.87 -4.93
CA ASN A 28 6.20 8.13 -4.19
C ASN A 28 7.58 8.35 -3.52
N PRO A 29 8.70 8.34 -4.28
CA PRO A 29 10.04 8.36 -3.70
C PRO A 29 10.41 9.67 -3.01
N ALA A 30 9.71 10.78 -3.33
CA ALA A 30 10.00 12.11 -2.82
C ALA A 30 9.11 12.54 -1.64
N GLU A 31 8.33 11.61 -1.07
CA GLU A 31 7.38 11.90 0.00
C GLU A 31 7.74 11.13 1.29
N PRO A 32 8.83 11.51 1.99
CA PRO A 32 9.34 10.72 3.11
C PRO A 32 8.35 10.61 4.28
N GLU A 33 7.58 11.67 4.56
CA GLU A 33 6.56 11.68 5.62
C GLU A 33 5.40 10.73 5.27
N PHE A 34 5.00 10.70 4.00
CA PHE A 34 3.98 9.76 3.53
C PHE A 34 4.47 8.32 3.65
N LEU A 35 5.69 8.03 3.18
CA LEU A 35 6.28 6.70 3.27
C LEU A 35 6.43 6.23 4.73
N GLN A 36 6.81 7.13 5.64
CA GLN A 36 6.87 6.82 7.07
C GLN A 36 5.48 6.47 7.62
N ALA A 37 4.48 7.32 7.38
CA ALA A 37 3.12 7.09 7.87
C ALA A 37 2.54 5.76 7.35
N VAL A 38 2.77 5.44 6.08
CA VAL A 38 2.36 4.16 5.49
C VAL A 38 3.03 2.98 6.19
N GLN A 39 4.35 3.06 6.44
CA GLN A 39 5.07 1.99 7.14
C GLN A 39 4.51 1.74 8.55
N GLU A 40 4.31 2.79 9.33
CA GLU A 40 3.79 2.68 10.71
C GLU A 40 2.38 2.07 10.74
N VAL A 41 1.51 2.50 9.82
CA VAL A 41 0.15 1.97 9.71
C VAL A 41 0.17 0.50 9.28
N LEU A 42 0.91 0.13 8.24
CA LEU A 42 1.00 -1.26 7.78
C LEU A 42 1.53 -2.20 8.86
N ASP A 43 2.52 -1.74 9.64
CA ASP A 43 3.08 -2.49 10.76
C ASP A 43 2.05 -2.77 11.85
N SER A 44 1.20 -1.79 12.16
CA SER A 44 0.09 -1.95 13.12
C SER A 44 -1.00 -2.91 12.62
N LEU A 45 -1.19 -3.01 11.30
CA LEU A 45 -2.22 -3.84 10.67
C LEU A 45 -1.81 -5.31 10.46
N ARG A 46 -0.54 -5.68 10.71
CA ARG A 46 0.00 -7.05 10.53
C ARG A 46 -0.92 -8.15 11.08
N LEU A 47 -1.40 -7.98 12.31
CA LEU A 47 -2.24 -8.99 12.98
C LEU A 47 -3.60 -9.16 12.29
N VAL A 48 -4.21 -8.05 11.86
CA VAL A 48 -5.51 -8.06 11.18
C VAL A 48 -5.38 -8.68 9.80
N LEU A 49 -4.34 -8.31 9.05
CA LEU A 49 -4.06 -8.87 7.72
C LEU A 49 -3.71 -10.36 7.76
N ALA A 50 -3.18 -10.86 8.88
CA ALA A 50 -2.97 -12.29 9.10
C ALA A 50 -4.26 -13.05 9.41
N ARG A 51 -5.19 -12.43 10.13
CA ARG A 51 -6.49 -13.05 10.48
C ARG A 51 -7.51 -12.97 9.36
N HIS A 52 -7.39 -11.98 8.47
CA HIS A 52 -8.34 -11.66 7.41
C HIS A 52 -7.67 -11.66 6.03
N PRO A 53 -7.37 -12.85 5.46
CA PRO A 53 -6.76 -12.96 4.14
C PRO A 53 -7.62 -12.37 3.00
N GLU A 54 -8.92 -12.24 3.20
CA GLU A 54 -9.87 -11.64 2.25
C GLU A 54 -9.51 -10.18 1.90
N TYR A 55 -8.91 -9.42 2.81
CA TYR A 55 -8.49 -8.04 2.54
C TYR A 55 -7.38 -7.95 1.51
N ARG A 56 -6.52 -8.96 1.46
CA ARG A 56 -5.48 -9.08 0.45
C ARG A 56 -6.07 -9.47 -0.89
N THR A 57 -6.99 -10.45 -0.93
CA THR A 57 -7.66 -10.87 -2.16
C THR A 57 -8.46 -9.72 -2.79
N ALA A 58 -9.12 -8.91 -1.97
CA ALA A 58 -9.87 -7.74 -2.40
C ALA A 58 -9.01 -6.48 -2.66
N LYS A 59 -7.68 -6.58 -2.48
CA LYS A 59 -6.71 -5.49 -2.64
C LYS A 59 -7.09 -4.21 -1.88
N ILE A 60 -7.59 -4.37 -0.66
CA ILE A 60 -8.13 -3.26 0.13
C ILE A 60 -7.01 -2.29 0.53
N VAL A 61 -5.87 -2.81 0.96
CA VAL A 61 -4.74 -2.01 1.42
C VAL A 61 -4.20 -1.14 0.29
N GLU A 62 -4.02 -1.72 -0.90
CA GLU A 62 -3.53 -1.03 -2.08
C GLU A 62 -4.48 0.09 -2.53
N ARG A 63 -5.79 -0.11 -2.38
CA ARG A 63 -6.79 0.91 -2.71
C ARG A 63 -6.83 2.07 -1.73
N ILE A 64 -6.57 1.82 -0.45
CA ILE A 64 -6.54 2.86 0.59
C ILE A 64 -5.29 3.74 0.44
N LEU A 65 -4.17 3.12 0.05
CA LEU A 65 -2.89 3.82 -0.11
C LEU A 65 -2.84 4.72 -1.35
N GLU A 66 -3.66 4.42 -2.37
CA GLU A 66 -3.80 5.26 -3.55
C GLU A 66 -4.94 6.28 -3.33
N PRO A 67 -4.67 7.59 -3.29
CA PRO A 67 -5.71 8.58 -3.03
C PRO A 67 -6.75 8.61 -4.16
N GLU A 68 -8.02 8.63 -3.81
CA GLU A 68 -9.11 8.68 -4.80
C GLU A 68 -9.10 9.98 -5.63
N ARG A 69 -8.70 11.10 -5.02
CA ARG A 69 -8.58 12.40 -5.68
C ARG A 69 -7.60 13.29 -4.92
N VAL A 70 -6.69 13.93 -5.65
CA VAL A 70 -5.80 14.98 -5.13
C VAL A 70 -6.02 16.24 -5.98
N ILE A 71 -6.27 17.38 -5.34
CA ILE A 71 -6.46 18.67 -6.02
C ILE A 71 -5.37 19.62 -5.53
N MET A 72 -4.54 20.09 -6.46
CA MET A 72 -3.54 21.13 -6.21
C MET A 72 -3.92 22.37 -7.03
N PHE A 73 -3.93 23.53 -6.40
CA PHE A 73 -4.21 24.80 -7.05
C PHE A 73 -3.33 25.90 -6.48
N ARG A 74 -3.01 26.91 -7.29
CA ARG A 74 -2.28 28.10 -6.83
C ARG A 74 -3.24 29.05 -6.12
N VAL A 75 -2.79 29.65 -5.03
CA VAL A 75 -3.46 30.78 -4.37
C VAL A 75 -2.76 32.07 -4.84
N PRO A 76 -3.49 33.08 -5.36
CA PRO A 76 -2.92 34.34 -5.82
C PRO A 76 -2.45 35.24 -4.68
#